data_AF-A0A9N8D4Q6-F1
#
_entry.id   AF-A0A9N8D4Q6-F1
#
_cell.length_a   1.000
_cell.length_b   1.000
_cell.length_c   1.000
_cell.angle_alpha   90.00
_cell.angle_beta   90.00
_cell.angle_gamma   90.00
#
_symmetry.space_group_name_H-M   'P 1'
#
loop_
_entity.id
_entity.type
_entity.pdbx_description
1 polymer ?
#
loop_
_entity_poly.entity_id
_entity_poly.type
_entity_poly.pdbx_seq_one_letter_code
_entity_poly.pdbx_strand_id
1 'polypeptide(L)'
;MLPPAIADTLLLKLNPALRNPRYYKTYQAGREQCLARGLAGDDITAVPLYSHNQTYQSFFRQGWLSVTAQDIRLAKVEVTHVRFT
;
A
#
# COMPACT_ATOMS: atom_id res chain seq x y z
N MET A 1 4.01 12.55 -2.06
CA MET A 1 2.82 11.77 -2.46
C MET A 1 3.35 10.59 -3.26
N LEU A 2 3.12 9.36 -2.81
CA LEU A 2 3.62 8.16 -3.49
C LEU A 2 2.98 8.03 -4.88
N PRO A 3 3.74 7.64 -5.92
CA PRO A 3 3.18 7.42 -7.24
C PRO A 3 2.10 6.32 -7.20
N PRO A 4 0.98 6.47 -7.92
CA PRO A 4 -0.09 5.48 -7.93
C PRO A 4 0.39 4.23 -8.68
N ALA A 5 0.57 3.11 -7.98
CA ALA A 5 1.05 1.85 -8.55
C ALA A 5 0.07 1.20 -9.55
N ILE A 6 -1.17 1.70 -9.61
CA ILE A 6 -2.19 1.41 -10.63
C ILE A 6 -3.00 2.70 -10.72
N ALA A 7 -3.30 3.21 -11.92
CA ALA A 7 -4.23 4.34 -12.05
C ALA A 7 -5.52 3.99 -11.27
N ASP A 8 -5.97 4.81 -10.31
CA ASP A 8 -7.06 4.45 -9.39
C ASP A 8 -8.30 3.88 -10.09
N THR A 9 -8.54 4.31 -11.32
CA THR A 9 -9.61 3.78 -12.19
C THR A 9 -9.46 2.29 -12.51
N LEU A 10 -8.24 1.78 -12.76
CA LEU A 10 -7.98 0.36 -12.98
C LEU A 10 -8.12 -0.44 -11.68
N LEU A 11 -7.66 0.10 -10.54
CA LEU A 11 -7.85 -0.53 -9.23
C LEU A 11 -9.33 -0.71 -8.91
N LEU A 12 -10.14 0.33 -9.13
CA LEU A 12 -11.58 0.29 -8.92
C LEU A 12 -12.33 -0.60 -9.94
N LYS A 13 -11.77 -0.80 -11.14
CA LYS A 13 -12.31 -1.76 -12.12
C LYS A 13 -12.04 -3.20 -11.71
N LEU A 14 -10.83 -3.50 -11.24
CA LEU A 14 -10.43 -4.83 -10.80
C LEU A 14 -11.03 -5.20 -9.44
N ASN A 15 -11.26 -4.21 -8.58
CA ASN A 15 -11.83 -4.39 -7.25
C ASN A 15 -12.95 -3.36 -6.98
N PRO A 16 -14.17 -3.61 -7.50
CA PRO A 16 -15.28 -2.66 -7.39
C PRO A 16 -15.74 -2.42 -5.96
N ALA A 17 -15.43 -3.31 -5.01
CA ALA A 17 -15.72 -3.11 -3.59
C ALA A 17 -14.98 -1.90 -3.00
N LEU A 18 -13.82 -1.53 -3.56
CA LEU A 18 -13.06 -0.35 -3.16
C LEU A 18 -13.74 0.97 -3.54
N ARG A 19 -14.88 0.96 -4.25
CA ARG A 19 -15.74 2.16 -4.35
C ARG A 19 -16.28 2.60 -2.99
N ASN A 20 -16.35 1.70 -2.01
CA ASN A 20 -16.65 2.06 -0.64
C ASN A 20 -15.43 2.78 -0.02
N PRO A 21 -15.59 4.03 0.44
CA PRO A 21 -14.47 4.83 0.93
C PRO A 21 -13.80 4.22 2.18
N ARG A 22 -14.52 3.45 3.00
CA ARG A 22 -13.93 2.78 4.17
C ARG A 22 -12.99 1.64 3.75
N TYR A 23 -13.37 0.89 2.72
CA TYR A 23 -12.56 -0.20 2.20
C TYR A 23 -11.34 0.34 1.46
N TYR A 24 -11.51 1.41 0.68
CA TYR A 24 -10.41 2.09 0.03
C TYR A 24 -9.38 2.64 1.02
N LYS A 25 -9.83 3.31 2.09
CA LYS A 25 -8.92 3.78 3.16
C LYS A 25 -8.15 2.64 3.82
N THR A 26 -8.83 1.52 4.08
CA THR A 26 -8.21 0.34 4.68
C THR A 26 -7.16 -0.29 3.76
N TYR A 27 -7.46 -0.35 2.47
CA TYR A 27 -6.52 -0.78 1.43
C TYR A 27 -5.30 0.15 1.35
N GLN A 28 -5.51 1.47 1.32
CA GLN A 28 -4.42 2.45 1.31
C GLN A 28 -3.53 2.33 2.55
N ALA A 29 -4.11 2.18 3.74
CA ALA A 29 -3.36 1.99 4.97
C ALA A 29 -2.42 0.76 4.91
N GLY A 30 -2.88 -0.35 4.32
CA GLY A 30 -2.04 -1.53 4.11
C GLY A 30 -0.88 -1.27 3.14
N ARG A 31 -1.15 -0.55 2.05
CA ARG A 31 -0.13 -0.16 1.07
C ARG A 31 0.93 0.76 1.70
N GLU A 32 0.49 1.79 2.40
CA GLU A 32 1.36 2.77 3.06
C GLU A 32 2.25 2.12 4.12
N GLN A 33 1.68 1.25 4.96
CA GLN A 33 2.44 0.58 6.01
C GLN A 33 3.46 -0.40 5.45
N CYS A 34 3.12 -1.16 4.40
CA CYS A 34 4.05 -2.06 3.73
C CYS A 34 5.23 -1.27 3.12
N LEU A 35 4.95 -0.16 2.44
CA LEU A 35 5.97 0.74 1.90
C LEU A 35 6.88 1.29 3.00
N ALA A 36 6.31 1.81 4.09
CA ALA A 36 7.09 2.36 5.20
C ALA A 36 8.07 1.32 5.79
N ARG A 37 7.61 0.07 5.97
CA ARG A 37 8.46 -1.05 6.43
C ARG A 37 9.53 -1.43 5.43
N GLY A 38 9.16 -1.56 4.16
CA GLY A 38 10.13 -1.85 3.08
C GLY A 38 11.20 -0.76 2.93
N LEU A 39 10.84 0.51 3.21
CA LEU A 39 11.77 1.63 3.25
C LEU A 39 12.70 1.54 4.47
N ALA A 40 12.19 1.16 5.64
CA ALA A 40 12.97 0.93 6.85
C ALA A 40 13.90 -0.30 6.77
N GLY A 41 13.64 -1.21 5.82
CA GLY A 41 14.40 -2.46 5.67
C GLY A 41 13.87 -3.61 6.52
N ASP A 42 12.64 -3.47 7.04
CA ASP A 42 11.96 -4.52 7.80
C ASP A 42 11.47 -5.64 6.87
N ASP A 43 11.20 -6.80 7.46
CA ASP A 43 10.53 -7.91 6.76
C ASP A 43 9.06 -7.56 6.44
N ILE A 44 8.71 -7.69 5.16
CA ILE A 44 7.38 -7.43 4.61
C ILE A 44 6.66 -8.70 4.14
N THR A 45 7.27 -9.89 4.33
CA THR A 45 6.68 -11.17 3.91
C THR A 45 5.41 -11.50 4.70
N ALA A 46 5.37 -11.14 5.97
CA ALA A 46 4.23 -11.35 6.85
C ALA A 46 3.31 -10.13 6.90
N VAL A 47 2.03 -10.35 6.63
CA VAL A 47 0.99 -9.32 6.74
C VAL A 47 0.57 -9.18 8.20
N PRO A 48 0.66 -7.99 8.82
CA PRO A 48 0.25 -7.80 10.20
C PRO A 48 -1.28 -7.82 10.36
N LEU A 49 -1.72 -8.08 11.59
CA LEU A 49 -3.12 -7.89 11.97
C LEU A 49 -3.41 -6.38 12.05
N TYR A 50 -4.38 -5.93 11.26
CA TYR A 50 -4.89 -4.56 11.23
C TYR A 50 -6.23 -4.45 11.95
N SER A 51 -7.14 -5.42 11.74
CA SER A 51 -8.45 -5.45 12.38
C SER A 51 -8.91 -6.88 12.64
N HIS A 52 -9.66 -7.08 13.72
CA HIS A 52 -10.35 -8.35 13.99
C HIS A 52 -11.56 -8.57 13.07
N ASN A 53 -12.04 -7.52 12.41
CA ASN A 53 -13.08 -7.65 11.39
C ASN A 53 -12.44 -8.17 10.09
N GLN A 54 -12.87 -9.35 9.65
CA GLN A 54 -12.30 -10.06 8.51
C GLN A 54 -12.37 -9.24 7.20
N THR A 55 -13.42 -8.44 7.00
CA THR A 55 -13.56 -7.59 5.81
C THR A 55 -12.47 -6.53 5.77
N TYR A 56 -12.27 -5.79 6.86
CA TYR A 56 -11.22 -4.78 6.93
C TYR A 56 -9.83 -5.42 6.86
N GLN A 57 -9.62 -6.54 7.55
CA GLN A 57 -8.36 -7.28 7.47
C GLN A 57 -8.03 -7.73 6.03
N SER A 58 -9.03 -8.17 5.27
CA SER A 58 -8.86 -8.59 3.89
C SER A 58 -8.45 -7.42 2.98
N PHE A 59 -9.11 -6.26 3.08
CA PHE A 59 -8.73 -5.09 2.29
C PHE A 59 -7.35 -4.56 2.66
N PHE A 60 -7.00 -4.56 3.94
CA PHE A 60 -5.67 -4.20 4.40
C PHE A 60 -4.61 -5.13 3.79
N ARG A 61 -4.85 -6.45 3.84
CA ARG A 61 -3.96 -7.46 3.23
C ARG A 61 -3.79 -7.25 1.73
N GLN A 62 -4.86 -6.93 1.01
CA GLN A 62 -4.78 -6.63 -0.42
C GLN A 62 -3.93 -5.38 -0.68
N GLY A 63 -4.06 -4.35 0.15
CA GLY A 63 -3.22 -3.16 0.12
C GLY A 63 -1.75 -3.50 0.34
N TRP A 64 -1.46 -4.28 1.38
CA TRP A 64 -0.10 -4.73 1.71
C TRP A 64 0.56 -5.49 0.55
N LEU A 65 -0.15 -6.46 -0.02
CA LEU A 65 0.34 -7.30 -1.11
C LEU A 65 0.39 -6.58 -2.47
N SER A 66 -0.20 -5.38 -2.58
CA SER A 66 -0.10 -4.57 -3.80
C SER A 66 1.25 -3.88 -3.96
N VAL A 67 2.04 -3.78 -2.88
CA VAL A 67 3.36 -3.14 -2.90
C VAL A 67 4.38 -4.12 -3.44
N THR A 68 5.07 -3.71 -4.50
CA THR A 68 6.17 -4.46 -5.11
C THR A 68 7.53 -3.94 -4.65
N ALA A 69 8.57 -4.75 -4.86
CA ALA A 69 9.95 -4.30 -4.65
C ALA A 69 10.33 -3.08 -5.52
N GLN A 70 9.67 -2.91 -6.68
CA GLN A 70 9.88 -1.73 -7.53
C GLN A 70 9.31 -0.47 -6.88
N ASP A 71 8.11 -0.54 -6.30
CA ASP A 71 7.50 0.60 -5.59
C ASP A 71 8.38 1.07 -4.43
N ILE A 72 8.94 0.14 -3.66
CA ILE A 72 9.86 0.45 -2.56
C ILE A 72 11.13 1.11 -3.09
N ARG A 73 11.73 0.58 -4.17
CA ARG A 73 12.93 1.17 -4.78
C ARG A 73 12.65 2.59 -5.28
N LEU A 74 11.53 2.80 -5.96
CA LEU A 74 11.13 4.11 -6.47
C LEU A 74 10.94 5.11 -5.32
N ALA A 75 10.25 4.70 -4.25
CA ALA A 75 10.08 5.52 -3.06
C ALA A 75 11.41 5.85 -2.36
N LYS A 76 12.39 4.92 -2.33
CA LYS A 76 13.76 5.22 -1.82
C LYS A 76 14.44 6.31 -2.63
N VAL A 77 14.31 6.27 -3.96
CA VAL A 77 14.90 7.28 -4.86
C VAL A 77 14.25 8.65 -4.63
N GLU A 78 12.92 8.72 -4.51
CA GLU A 78 12.20 9.97 -4.23
C GLU A 78 12.62 10.58 -2.89
N VAL A 79 12.69 9.79 -1.82
CA VAL A 79 13.15 10.25 -0.51
C VAL A 79 14.58 10.79 -0.57
N THR A 80 15.44 10.13 -1.34
CA THR A 80 16.83 10.55 -1.52
C THR A 80 16.88 11.87 -2.29
N HIS A 81 16.14 12.01 -3.38
CA HIS A 81 16.12 13.23 -4.20
C HIS A 81 15.63 14.45 -3.41
N VAL A 82 14.57 14.30 -2.60
CA VAL A 82 14.05 15.37 -1.72
C VAL A 82 15.07 15.80 -0.67
N ARG A 83 15.99 14.92 -0.25
CA ARG A 83 17.03 15.25 0.74
C ARG A 83 18.22 16.03 0.15
N PHE A 84 18.36 16.08 -1.17
CA PHE A 84 19.48 16.74 -1.86
C PHE A 84 19.07 18.00 -2.65
N THR A 85 17.80 18.39 -2.57
CA THR A 85 17.26 19.66 -3.10
C THR A 85 16.85 20.57 -1.96
#